data_AF-P92767-F1
#
_entry.id   AF-P92767-F1
#
_cell.length_a   1.000
_cell.length_b   1.000
_cell.length_c   1.000
_cell.angle_alpha   90.00
_cell.angle_beta   90.00
_cell.angle_gamma   90.00
#
_symmetry.space_group_name_H-M   'P 1'
#
loop_
_entity.id
_entity.type
_entity.pdbx_description
1 polymer ?
#
loop_
_entity_poly.entity_id
_entity_poly.type
_entity_poly.pdbx_seq_one_letter_code
_entity_poly.pdbx_strand_id
1 'polypeptide(L)'
;LTGSIGALFLTVGTAAWMHKYNSIIMILGVFMIILTMTQWNRDIIRESTFQGFHNMKVMKGLQWGMILFITSEILFFFAFFWAFFHSSLAPTIEVGTIW
;
A
#
# COMPACT_ATOMS: atom_id res chain seq x y z
N LEU A 1 -4.00 -0.40 16.05
CA LEU A 1 -3.01 0.43 16.76
C LEU A 1 -1.57 0.09 16.36
N THR A 2 -1.16 -1.18 16.42
CA THR A 2 0.19 -1.61 16.01
C THR A 2 0.51 -1.25 14.55
N GLY A 3 -0.43 -1.49 13.63
CA GLY A 3 -0.29 -1.12 12.22
C GLY A 3 -0.17 0.39 11.99
N SER A 4 -0.95 1.22 12.71
CA SER A 4 -0.88 2.68 12.60
C SER A 4 0.43 3.24 13.15
N ILE A 5 0.96 2.66 14.23
CA ILE A 5 2.30 3.01 14.76
C ILE A 5 3.39 2.58 13.77
N GLY A 6 3.26 1.39 13.18
CA GLY A 6 4.18 0.92 12.13
C GLY A 6 4.21 1.85 10.91
N ALA A 7 3.03 2.29 10.44
CA ALA A 7 2.92 3.26 9.35
C ALA A 7 3.54 4.62 9.70
N LEU A 8 3.32 5.14 10.92
CA LEU A 8 3.95 6.37 11.40
C LEU A 8 5.49 6.26 11.43
N PHE A 9 6.01 5.14 11.92
CA PHE A 9 7.46 4.91 11.96
C PHE A 9 8.05 4.75 10.56
N LEU A 10 7.31 4.14 9.62
CA LEU A 10 7.71 4.06 8.23
C LEU A 10 7.79 5.45 7.58
N THR A 11 6.77 6.31 7.74
CA THR A 11 6.75 7.63 7.11
C THR A 11 7.77 8.59 7.73
N VAL A 12 7.88 8.63 9.06
CA VAL A 12 8.90 9.45 9.74
C VAL A 12 10.30 8.91 9.45
N GLY A 13 10.48 7.60 9.45
CA GLY A 13 11.77 6.96 9.19
C GLY A 13 12.25 7.17 7.75
N THR A 14 11.35 7.08 6.76
CA THR A 14 11.68 7.37 5.36
C THR A 14 12.04 8.84 5.17
N ALA A 15 11.28 9.77 5.75
CA ALA A 15 11.63 11.19 5.72
C ALA A 15 13.01 11.46 6.36
N ALA A 16 13.27 10.90 7.55
CA ALA A 16 14.57 11.03 8.21
C ALA A 16 15.72 10.48 7.36
N TRP A 17 15.52 9.31 6.73
CA TRP A 17 16.52 8.71 5.84
C TRP A 17 16.83 9.59 4.62
N MET A 18 15.80 10.18 3.99
CA MET A 18 15.98 11.11 2.86
C MET A 18 16.75 12.38 3.25
N HIS A 19 16.67 12.79 4.52
CA HIS A 19 17.43 13.90 5.09
C HIS A 19 18.80 13.49 5.68
N LYS A 20 19.34 12.32 5.30
CA LYS A 20 20.65 11.79 5.73
C LYS A 20 20.76 11.46 7.22
N TYR A 21 19.63 11.34 7.93
CA TYR A 21 19.61 10.76 9.27
C TYR A 21 19.62 9.22 9.21
N ASN A 22 19.64 8.58 10.38
CA ASN A 22 19.72 7.13 10.51
C ASN A 22 18.41 6.43 10.07
N SER A 23 18.53 5.28 9.39
CA SER A 23 17.43 4.46 8.88
C SER A 23 16.82 3.49 9.91
N ILE A 24 17.32 3.43 11.14
CA ILE A 24 16.82 2.51 12.19
C ILE A 24 15.29 2.63 12.37
N ILE A 25 14.75 3.85 12.40
CA ILE A 25 13.30 4.09 12.59
C ILE A 25 12.49 3.51 11.42
N MET A 26 13.00 3.65 10.20
CA MET A 26 12.37 3.08 9.00
C MET A 26 12.35 1.55 9.07
N ILE A 27 13.48 0.93 9.40
CA ILE A 27 13.60 -0.54 9.51
C ILE A 27 12.64 -1.09 10.58
N LEU A 28 12.56 -0.42 11.73
CA LEU A 28 11.61 -0.74 12.78
C LEU A 28 10.16 -0.63 12.29
N GLY A 29 9.83 0.44 11.55
CA GLY A 29 8.50 0.63 10.94
C GLY A 29 8.11 -0.51 10.00
N VAL A 30 9.02 -0.89 9.08
CA VAL A 30 8.81 -2.03 8.17
C VAL A 30 8.58 -3.33 8.95
N PHE A 31 9.41 -3.61 9.95
CA PHE A 31 9.28 -4.80 10.79
C PHE A 31 7.92 -4.87 11.50
N MET A 32 7.47 -3.75 12.08
CA MET A 32 6.17 -3.65 12.75
C MET A 32 4.99 -3.86 11.78
N ILE A 33 5.08 -3.36 10.55
CA ILE A 33 4.04 -3.58 9.52
C ILE A 33 3.98 -5.07 9.15
N ILE A 34 5.11 -5.73 8.91
CA ILE A 34 5.15 -7.16 8.57
C ILE A 34 4.56 -8.00 9.70
N LEU A 35 4.94 -7.73 10.95
CA LEU A 35 4.37 -8.42 12.11
C LEU A 35 2.87 -8.20 12.23
N THR A 36 2.39 -6.96 12.00
CA THR A 36 0.96 -6.67 12.07
C THR A 36 0.19 -7.40 10.97
N MET A 37 0.69 -7.40 9.72
CA MET A 37 0.03 -8.07 8.60
C MET A 37 -0.02 -9.59 8.79
N THR A 38 1.06 -10.21 9.29
CA THR A 38 1.08 -11.66 9.53
C THR A 38 0.13 -12.06 10.68
N GLN A 39 0.12 -11.31 11.79
CA GLN A 39 -0.77 -11.58 12.92
C GLN A 39 -2.24 -11.36 12.55
N TRP A 40 -2.55 -10.28 11.83
CA TRP A 40 -3.91 -10.00 11.39
C TRP A 40 -4.42 -11.07 10.41
N ASN A 41 -3.66 -11.41 9.38
CA ASN A 41 -4.08 -12.46 8.44
C ASN A 41 -4.28 -13.81 9.12
N ARG A 42 -3.43 -14.16 10.10
CA ARG A 42 -3.61 -15.36 10.92
C ARG A 42 -4.95 -15.33 11.67
N ASP A 43 -5.33 -14.20 12.22
CA ASP A 43 -6.57 -14.07 12.99
C ASP A 43 -7.79 -14.11 12.07
N ILE A 44 -7.75 -13.52 10.87
CA ILE A 44 -8.80 -13.68 9.83
C ILE A 44 -8.97 -15.15 9.43
N ILE A 45 -7.88 -15.90 9.24
CA ILE A 45 -7.94 -17.33 8.93
C ILE A 45 -8.61 -18.10 10.08
N ARG A 46 -8.37 -17.70 11.33
CA ARG A 46 -8.99 -18.33 12.50
C ARG A 46 -10.49 -18.04 12.59
N GLU A 47 -10.89 -16.79 12.40
CA GLU A 47 -12.29 -16.36 12.40
C GLU A 47 -13.10 -17.07 11.30
N SER A 48 -12.49 -17.27 10.13
CA SER A 48 -13.13 -17.96 9.02
C SER A 48 -13.17 -19.47 9.19
N THR A 49 -12.02 -20.12 9.37
CA THR A 49 -11.88 -21.59 9.25
C THR A 49 -12.25 -22.30 10.54
N PHE A 50 -11.83 -21.77 11.69
CA PHE A 50 -11.96 -22.47 12.97
C PHE A 50 -13.17 -22.00 13.78
N GLN A 51 -13.64 -20.77 13.60
CA GLN A 51 -14.77 -20.20 14.34
C GLN A 51 -16.05 -20.06 13.51
N GLY A 52 -15.97 -20.11 12.17
CA GLY A 52 -17.13 -20.10 11.29
C GLY A 52 -17.88 -18.76 11.22
N PHE A 53 -17.25 -17.64 11.55
CA PHE A 53 -17.91 -16.32 11.56
C PHE A 53 -18.22 -15.75 10.16
N HIS A 54 -17.69 -16.37 9.12
CA HIS A 54 -17.85 -15.93 7.73
C HIS A 54 -19.16 -16.44 7.11
N ASN A 55 -20.29 -15.84 7.49
CA ASN A 55 -21.57 -16.11 6.84
C ASN A 55 -21.66 -15.49 5.42
N MET A 56 -22.72 -15.84 4.66
CA MET A 56 -22.89 -15.39 3.27
C MET A 56 -22.88 -13.86 3.09
N LYS A 57 -23.36 -13.10 4.08
CA LYS A 57 -23.34 -11.63 4.04
C LYS A 57 -21.91 -11.10 4.20
N VAL A 58 -21.14 -11.64 5.15
CA VAL A 58 -19.72 -11.29 5.37
C VAL A 58 -18.89 -11.63 4.14
N MET A 59 -19.07 -12.82 3.57
CA MET A 59 -18.34 -13.25 2.37
C MET A 59 -18.60 -12.33 1.17
N LYS A 60 -19.86 -11.94 0.92
CA LYS A 60 -20.18 -10.94 -0.11
C LYS A 60 -19.50 -9.59 0.17
N GLY A 61 -19.46 -9.16 1.44
CA GLY A 61 -18.76 -7.94 1.86
C GLY A 61 -17.25 -7.99 1.54
N LEU A 62 -16.59 -9.11 1.84
CA LEU A 62 -15.17 -9.32 1.52
C LEU A 62 -14.90 -9.31 0.00
N GLN A 63 -15.79 -9.93 -0.78
CA GLN A 63 -15.71 -9.90 -2.25
C GLN A 63 -15.79 -8.48 -2.80
N TRP A 64 -16.78 -7.69 -2.36
CA TRP A 64 -16.90 -6.28 -2.74
C TRP A 64 -15.70 -5.46 -2.29
N GLY A 65 -15.20 -5.69 -1.06
CA GLY A 65 -13.99 -5.05 -0.56
C GLY A 65 -12.78 -5.32 -1.46
N MET A 66 -12.58 -6.56 -1.91
CA MET A 66 -11.47 -6.91 -2.81
C MET A 66 -11.64 -6.28 -4.20
N ILE A 67 -12.85 -6.25 -4.74
CA ILE A 67 -13.13 -5.58 -6.04
C ILE A 67 -12.78 -4.09 -5.94
N LEU A 68 -13.20 -3.41 -4.88
CA LEU A 68 -12.91 -1.99 -4.67
C LEU A 68 -11.41 -1.74 -4.47
N PHE A 69 -10.71 -2.59 -3.71
CA PHE A 69 -9.27 -2.52 -3.53
C PHE A 69 -8.50 -2.67 -4.86
N ILE A 70 -8.84 -3.68 -5.67
CA ILE A 70 -8.24 -3.85 -7.00
C ILE A 70 -8.54 -2.65 -7.89
N THR A 71 -9.77 -2.12 -7.84
CA THR A 71 -10.14 -0.92 -8.61
C THR A 71 -9.30 0.29 -8.21
N SER A 72 -8.99 0.48 -6.92
CA SER A 72 -8.09 1.55 -6.49
C SER A 72 -6.65 1.37 -6.99
N GLU A 73 -6.14 0.13 -7.07
CA GLU A 73 -4.82 -0.15 -7.63
C GLU A 73 -4.76 0.14 -9.13
N ILE A 74 -5.82 -0.20 -9.89
CA ILE A 74 -5.91 0.15 -11.33
C ILE A 74 -5.81 1.67 -11.53
N LEU A 75 -6.51 2.45 -10.70
CA LEU A 75 -6.45 3.92 -10.76
C LEU A 75 -5.08 4.47 -10.33
N PHE A 76 -4.42 3.84 -9.36
CA PHE A 76 -3.05 4.18 -8.97
C PHE A 76 -2.08 4.00 -10.15
N PHE A 77 -2.15 2.88 -10.87
CA PHE A 77 -1.34 2.67 -12.08
C PHE A 77 -1.73 3.61 -13.23
N PHE A 78 -3.02 3.91 -13.38
CA PHE A 78 -3.51 4.88 -14.36
C PHE A 78 -2.84 6.26 -14.20
N ALA A 79 -2.56 6.71 -12.98
CA ALA A 79 -1.85 7.97 -12.73
C ALA A 79 -0.41 7.96 -13.31
N PHE A 80 0.30 6.84 -13.26
CA PHE A 80 1.63 6.72 -13.88
C PHE A 80 1.55 6.71 -15.40
N PHE A 81 0.55 6.02 -15.97
CA PHE A 81 0.32 6.07 -17.42
C PHE A 81 -0.02 7.48 -17.88
N TRP A 82 -0.84 8.21 -17.11
CA TRP A 82 -1.09 9.62 -17.38
C TRP A 82 0.23 10.40 -17.42
N ALA A 83 1.05 10.32 -16.37
CA ALA A 83 2.32 11.04 -16.32
C ALA A 83 3.20 10.73 -17.54
N PHE A 84 3.29 9.45 -17.94
CA PHE A 84 4.00 9.03 -19.15
C PHE A 84 3.42 9.63 -20.44
N PHE A 85 2.10 9.57 -20.65
CA PHE A 85 1.47 10.12 -21.86
C PHE A 85 1.59 11.64 -21.90
N HIS A 86 1.51 12.32 -20.76
CA HIS A 86 1.71 13.75 -20.69
C HIS A 86 3.13 14.14 -21.14
N SER A 87 4.15 13.44 -20.68
CA SER A 87 5.54 13.71 -21.07
C SER A 87 5.87 13.30 -22.50
N SER A 88 5.28 12.22 -23.02
CA SER A 88 5.58 11.70 -24.37
C SER A 88 4.84 12.38 -25.50
N LEU A 89 3.58 12.80 -25.28
CA LEU A 89 2.77 13.45 -26.31
C LEU A 89 3.16 14.91 -26.53
N ALA A 90 3.75 15.56 -25.53
CA ALA A 90 4.24 16.94 -25.62
C ALA A 90 5.61 17.08 -24.93
N PRO A 91 6.70 16.55 -25.55
CA PRO A 91 8.03 16.61 -24.96
C PRO A 91 8.48 18.06 -24.77
N THR A 92 9.09 18.35 -23.63
CA THR A 92 9.60 19.69 -23.35
C THR A 92 10.80 20.01 -24.24
N ILE A 93 11.06 21.30 -24.45
CA ILE A 93 12.19 21.78 -25.27
C ILE A 93 13.52 21.31 -24.69
N GLU A 94 13.62 21.18 -23.36
CA GLU A 94 14.81 20.69 -22.66
C GLU A 94 15.20 19.26 -23.05
N VAL A 95 14.23 18.44 -23.49
CA VAL A 95 14.43 17.06 -23.96
C VAL A 95 14.64 17.01 -25.49
N GLY A 96 14.64 18.16 -26.17
CA GLY A 96 14.85 18.26 -27.61
C GLY A 96 13.58 18.07 -28.45
N THR A 97 12.38 18.20 -27.84
CA THR A 97 11.06 18.09 -28.50
C THR A 97 10.76 16.74 -29.18
N ILE A 98 11.55 15.72 -28.87
CA ILE A 98 11.42 14.36 -29.40
C ILE A 98 11.25 13.43 -28.19
N TRP A 99 10.41 12.41 -28.34
CA TRP A 99 10.23 11.34 -27.35
C TRP A 99 10.94 10.06 -27.80
#